data_AF-A0A2I0WYP0-F1
#
_entry.id   AF-A0A2I0WYP0-F1
#
_cell.length_a   1.000
_cell.length_b   1.000
_cell.length_c   1.000
_cell.angle_alpha   90.00
_cell.angle_beta   90.00
_cell.angle_gamma   90.00
#
_symmetry.space_group_name_H-M   'P 1'
#
loop_
_entity.id
_entity.type
_entity.pdbx_description
1 polymer ?
#
loop_
_entity_poly.entity_id
_entity_poly.type
_entity_poly.pdbx_seq_one_letter_code
_entity_poly.pdbx_strand_id
1 'polypeptide(L)'
;MDQQNNQSAHSTQSVREKVDIAWNHFTDCKTTDGKKQYKCLHCGIIYKGGGIHRIKQHLAGIKGNIASCKKVPHDIRHQMQQNLNEIS
;
A
#
# COMPACT_ATOMS: atom_id res chain seq x y z
N MET A 1 -17.35 32.75 -15.38
CA MET A 1 -16.89 31.41 -15.79
C MET A 1 -16.58 30.67 -14.52
N ASP A 2 -17.49 29.76 -14.20
CA ASP A 2 -17.75 29.21 -12.89
C ASP A 2 -16.61 28.37 -12.30
N GLN A 3 -16.52 28.43 -10.98
CA GLN A 3 -15.64 27.61 -10.16
C GLN A 3 -16.27 26.23 -9.97
N GLN A 4 -15.50 25.14 -10.12
CA GLN A 4 -15.81 23.88 -9.45
C GLN A 4 -14.51 23.14 -9.02
N ASN A 5 -14.37 23.06 -7.70
CA ASN A 5 -13.58 22.15 -6.86
C ASN A 5 -13.78 20.65 -7.22
N ASN A 6 -12.82 19.75 -6.90
CA ASN A 6 -13.01 18.44 -6.20
C ASN A 6 -12.06 17.27 -6.66
N GLN A 7 -11.31 16.70 -5.68
CA GLN A 7 -10.73 15.32 -5.57
C GLN A 7 -9.48 14.95 -6.41
N SER A 8 -8.31 14.65 -5.82
CA SER A 8 -7.88 13.51 -4.99
C SER A 8 -7.01 12.54 -5.79
N ALA A 9 -5.82 12.31 -5.25
CA ALA A 9 -5.09 11.04 -5.29
C ALA A 9 -4.77 10.42 -6.67
N HIS A 10 -3.46 10.38 -6.94
CA HIS A 10 -2.78 9.15 -7.31
C HIS A 10 -3.04 8.62 -8.73
N SER A 11 -2.42 9.28 -9.71
CA SER A 11 -2.26 8.74 -11.05
C SER A 11 -0.78 8.66 -11.41
N THR A 12 -0.18 7.48 -11.21
CA THR A 12 0.80 6.97 -12.16
C THR A 12 0.19 5.77 -12.86
N GLN A 13 -0.32 6.06 -14.05
CA GLN A 13 -0.83 5.09 -15.01
C GLN A 13 0.32 4.70 -15.94
N SER A 14 0.39 3.39 -16.27
CA SER A 14 1.15 2.77 -17.37
C SER A 14 2.36 1.93 -16.97
N VAL A 15 2.11 0.69 -16.53
CA VAL A 15 2.74 -0.54 -17.08
C VAL A 15 1.75 -1.69 -16.77
N ARG A 16 1.13 -2.28 -17.80
CA ARG A 16 0.45 -3.57 -17.66
C ARG A 16 1.50 -4.56 -17.15
N GLU A 17 1.24 -5.22 -16.02
CA GLU A 17 1.95 -6.40 -15.49
C GLU A 17 3.17 -6.24 -14.57
N LYS A 18 3.52 -5.05 -14.07
CA LYS A 18 4.40 -5.00 -12.87
C LYS A 18 3.54 -5.12 -11.62
N VAL A 19 3.14 -6.36 -11.28
CA VAL A 19 2.52 -6.63 -9.97
C VAL A 19 3.49 -6.10 -8.93
N ASP A 20 3.05 -5.05 -8.25
CA ASP A 20 3.86 -4.36 -7.26
C ASP A 20 4.33 -5.34 -6.20
N ILE A 21 5.63 -5.37 -5.92
CA ILE A 21 6.23 -6.30 -4.94
C ILE A 21 5.59 -6.19 -3.55
N ALA A 22 4.93 -5.07 -3.25
CA ALA A 22 4.17 -4.87 -2.02
C ALA A 22 3.05 -5.93 -1.85
N TRP A 23 2.44 -6.37 -2.95
CA TRP A 23 1.46 -7.46 -2.93
C TRP A 23 2.09 -8.79 -2.51
N ASN A 24 3.36 -9.02 -2.78
CA ASN A 24 4.03 -10.26 -2.37
C ASN A 24 4.22 -10.36 -0.85
N HIS A 25 4.03 -9.26 -0.12
CA HIS A 25 4.12 -9.21 1.33
C HIS A 25 2.75 -9.06 2.03
N PHE A 26 1.68 -9.10 1.25
CA PHE A 26 0.31 -9.00 1.72
C PHE A 26 -0.60 -10.02 1.07
N THR A 27 -1.53 -10.54 1.85
CA THR A 27 -2.60 -11.38 1.33
C THR A 27 -3.89 -10.59 1.30
N ASP A 28 -4.57 -10.58 0.16
CA ASP A 28 -5.96 -10.14 0.12
C ASP A 28 -6.84 -11.20 0.80
N CYS A 29 -7.71 -10.72 1.70
CA CYS A 29 -8.68 -11.54 2.39
C CYS A 29 -10.05 -10.94 2.11
N LYS A 30 -11.00 -11.76 1.68
CA LYS A 30 -12.39 -11.33 1.54
C LYS A 30 -13.11 -11.65 2.84
N THR A 31 -13.75 -10.64 3.42
CA THR A 31 -14.69 -10.89 4.53
C THR A 31 -15.93 -11.59 4.01
N THR A 32 -16.65 -12.27 4.90
CA THR A 32 -18.03 -12.73 4.64
C THR A 32 -18.96 -11.63 4.13
N ASP A 33 -18.69 -10.38 4.51
CA ASP A 33 -19.40 -9.17 4.07
C ASP A 33 -19.05 -8.69 2.64
N GLY A 34 -18.20 -9.41 1.90
CA GLY A 34 -17.73 -9.02 0.56
C GLY A 34 -16.69 -7.88 0.54
N LYS A 35 -16.29 -7.36 1.71
CA LYS A 35 -15.27 -6.30 1.82
C LYS A 35 -13.87 -6.86 1.61
N LYS A 36 -13.06 -6.14 0.83
CA LYS A 36 -11.63 -6.44 0.65
C LYS A 36 -10.85 -6.04 1.91
N GLN A 37 -10.10 -6.97 2.45
CA GLN A 37 -9.13 -6.77 3.52
C GLN A 37 -7.75 -7.16 3.04
N TYR A 38 -6.73 -6.62 3.70
CA TYR A 38 -5.34 -6.94 3.40
C TYR A 38 -4.63 -7.32 4.69
N LYS A 39 -4.07 -8.52 4.71
CA LYS A 39 -3.30 -9.05 5.82
C LYS A 39 -1.82 -8.93 5.50
N CYS A 40 -1.06 -8.25 6.35
CA CYS A 40 0.39 -8.24 6.24
C CYS A 40 0.96 -9.61 6.63
N LEU A 41 1.81 -10.19 5.78
CA LEU A 41 2.44 -11.47 6.03
C LEU A 41 3.54 -11.39 7.11
N HIS A 42 4.12 -10.21 7.33
CA HIS A 42 5.21 -10.01 8.30
C HIS A 42 4.69 -9.79 9.72
N CYS A 43 3.77 -8.84 9.92
CA CYS A 43 3.23 -8.53 11.24
C CYS A 43 1.91 -9.24 11.57
N GLY A 44 1.22 -9.80 10.57
CA GLY A 44 -0.10 -10.40 10.74
C GLY A 44 -1.24 -9.39 10.91
N ILE A 45 -0.96 -8.08 10.82
CA ILE A 45 -2.00 -7.05 10.95
C ILE A 45 -2.93 -7.09 9.74
N ILE A 46 -4.22 -7.08 10.01
CA ILE A 46 -5.28 -7.05 8.99
C ILE A 46 -5.83 -5.63 8.90
N TYR A 47 -5.78 -5.07 7.70
CA TYR A 47 -6.34 -3.77 7.37
C TYR A 47 -7.66 -3.94 6.61
N LYS A 48 -8.69 -3.24 7.06
CA LYS A 48 -10.01 -3.25 6.44
C LYS A 48 -10.08 -2.13 5.40
N GLY A 49 -10.25 -2.49 4.12
CA GLY A 49 -10.28 -1.53 3.02
C GLY A 49 -8.93 -0.82 2.79
N GLY A 50 -8.95 0.15 1.87
CA GLY A 50 -7.76 0.89 1.43
C GLY A 50 -7.17 0.35 0.12
N GLY A 51 -6.19 1.09 -0.41
CA GLY A 51 -5.46 0.72 -1.62
C GLY A 51 -3.99 0.41 -1.33
N ILE A 52 -3.27 0.06 -2.38
CA ILE A 52 -1.85 -0.32 -2.32
C ILE A 52 -0.95 0.76 -1.70
N HIS A 53 -1.34 2.03 -1.75
CA HIS A 53 -0.58 3.12 -1.16
C HIS A 53 -0.35 2.91 0.36
N ARG A 54 -1.39 2.49 1.09
CA ARG A 54 -1.28 2.20 2.53
C ARG A 54 -0.39 0.97 2.78
N ILE A 55 -0.49 -0.03 1.92
CA ILE A 55 0.33 -1.25 1.96
C ILE A 55 1.82 -0.89 1.82
N LYS A 56 2.17 -0.06 0.82
CA LYS A 56 3.53 0.43 0.62
C LYS A 56 4.04 1.20 1.82
N GLN A 57 3.26 2.14 2.38
CA GLN A 57 3.66 2.90 3.57
C GLN A 57 3.91 2.00 4.79
N HIS A 58 3.08 0.97 4.99
CA HIS A 58 3.26 -0.01 6.06
C HIS A 58 4.60 -0.76 5.95
N LEU A 59 4.94 -1.24 4.74
CA LEU A 59 6.19 -1.99 4.48
C LEU A 59 7.42 -1.09 4.51
N ALA A 60 7.33 0.09 3.89
CA ALA A 60 8.36 1.13 3.91
C ALA A 60 8.62 1.66 5.34
N GLY A 61 7.74 1.32 6.30
CA GLY A 61 7.90 1.68 7.69
C GLY A 61 7.76 3.18 7.94
N ILE A 62 7.16 3.90 7.00
CA ILE A 62 6.93 5.34 7.09
C ILE A 62 5.86 5.55 8.18
N LYS A 63 6.24 6.25 9.25
CA LYS A 63 5.29 6.67 10.28
C LYS A 63 4.37 7.74 9.69
N GLY A 64 3.07 7.50 9.76
CA GLY A 64 2.07 8.45 9.26
C GLY A 64 0.66 7.87 9.38
N ASN A 65 0.01 7.67 8.24
CA ASN A 65 -1.40 7.29 8.14
C ASN A 65 -1.69 5.81 8.45
N ILE A 66 -0.66 4.97 8.54
CA ILE A 66 -0.76 3.54 8.85
C ILE A 66 0.32 3.13 9.84
N ALA A 67 0.02 2.15 10.69
CA ALA A 67 1.01 1.55 11.57
C ALA A 67 2.17 1.00 10.74
N SER A 68 3.41 1.33 11.09
CA SER A 68 4.58 0.80 10.40
C SER A 68 4.83 -0.66 10.80
N CYS A 69 5.22 -1.49 9.83
CA CYS A 69 5.59 -2.86 10.13
C CYS A 69 6.94 -2.89 10.84
N LYS A 70 6.97 -3.40 12.07
CA LYS A 70 8.21 -3.63 12.83
C LYS A 70 8.86 -4.99 12.52
N LYS A 71 8.10 -5.91 11.90
CA LYS A 71 8.56 -7.26 11.55
C LYS A 71 9.10 -7.38 10.11
N VAL A 72 8.92 -6.35 9.29
CA VAL A 72 9.52 -6.30 7.95
C VAL A 72 11.03 -6.12 8.09
N PRO A 73 11.85 -6.99 7.47
CA PRO A 73 13.29 -6.84 7.49
C PRO A 73 13.74 -5.58 6.73
N HIS A 74 14.92 -5.08 7.09
CA HIS A 74 15.44 -3.82 6.55
C HIS A 74 15.53 -3.81 5.03
N ASP A 75 15.93 -4.93 4.43
CA ASP A 75 16.05 -5.09 2.98
C ASP A 75 14.72 -4.81 2.25
N ILE A 76 13.64 -5.46 2.68
CA ILE A 76 12.29 -5.25 2.15
C ILE A 76 11.82 -3.82 2.41
N ARG A 77 12.11 -3.25 3.59
CA ARG A 77 11.76 -1.87 3.90
C ARG A 77 12.44 -0.90 2.92
N HIS A 78 13.73 -1.09 2.66
CA HIS A 78 14.50 -0.28 1.73
C HIS A 78 13.93 -0.42 0.31
N GLN A 79 13.66 -1.65 -0.14
CA GLN A 79 13.09 -1.92 -1.46
C GLN A 79 11.74 -1.20 -1.65
N MET A 80 10.90 -1.15 -0.62
CA MET A 80 9.61 -0.47 -0.65
C MET A 80 9.74 1.06 -0.63
N GLN A 81 10.75 1.60 0.07
CA GLN A 81 11.05 3.03 0.03
C GLN A 81 11.53 3.46 -1.36
N GLN A 82 12.39 2.66 -2.01
CA GLN A 82 12.84 2.92 -3.39
C GLN A 82 11.66 2.85 -4.37
N ASN A 83 10.78 1.86 -4.24
CA ASN A 83 9.56 1.76 -5.06
C ASN A 83 8.57 2.92 -4.84
N LEU A 84 8.63 3.63 -3.70
CA LEU A 84 7.86 4.85 -3.48
C LEU A 84 8.55 6.07 -4.12
N ASN A 85 9.88 6.09 -4.14
CA ASN A 85 10.69 7.19 -4.66
C ASN A 85 10.84 7.17 -6.19
N GLU A 86 10.90 5.99 -6.82
CA GLU A 86 10.93 5.83 -8.29
C GLU A 86 9.63 6.27 -8.99
N ILE A 87 8.62 6.69 -8.23
CA ILE A 87 7.36 7.25 -8.75
C ILE A 87 7.42 8.81 -8.75
N SER A 88 8.56 9.42 -8.41
CA SER A 88 8.74 10.88 -8.40
C SER A 88 9.15 11.48 -9.74
#